data_AF-A0A533XGZ3-F1
#
_entry.id   AF-A0A533XGZ3-F1
#
_cell.length_a   1.000
_cell.length_b   1.000
_cell.length_c   1.000
_cell.angle_alpha   90.00
_cell.angle_beta   90.00
_cell.angle_gamma   90.00
#
_symmetry.space_group_name_H-M   'P 1'
#
loop_
_entity.id
_entity.type
_entity.pdbx_description
1 polymer ?
#
loop_
_entity_poly.entity_id
_entity_poly.type
_entity_poly.pdbx_seq_one_letter_code
_entity_poly.pdbx_strand_id
1 'polypeptide(L)'
;MLTADQLDTPMDFETLKKAGSGLGSAGVIVVDDQTCMVSIALKYGNFFKVESCGQCPPCRMGTINLADLLQKIEDGKGTEKDLATLLQLSGFVKGRGYCTVVTGASVLVESSLRHFRREFEEHIAQKRCPYLPLAVGVA
;
A
#
# COMPACT_ATOMS: atom_id res chain seq x y z
N MET A 1 2.52 9.14 -0.18
CA MET A 1 2.21 9.42 1.25
C MET A 1 3.14 10.54 1.68
N LEU A 2 2.78 11.26 2.74
CA LEU A 2 3.68 12.19 3.42
C LEU A 2 3.94 11.65 4.82
N THR A 3 5.15 11.83 5.32
CA THR A 3 5.52 11.46 6.70
C THR A 3 5.44 12.69 7.62
N ALA A 4 5.53 12.47 8.94
CA ALA A 4 5.33 13.52 9.94
C ALA A 4 6.30 14.72 9.78
N ASP A 5 7.51 14.49 9.27
CA ASP A 5 8.51 15.51 8.97
C ASP A 5 8.16 16.38 7.76
N GLN A 6 7.09 16.05 7.03
CA GLN A 6 6.63 16.76 5.84
C GLN A 6 5.31 17.53 6.08
N LEU A 7 4.90 17.72 7.33
CA LEU A 7 3.59 18.30 7.69
C LEU A 7 3.38 19.71 7.12
N ASP A 8 4.43 20.53 7.04
CA ASP A 8 4.37 21.90 6.53
C ASP A 8 4.39 21.99 4.99
N THR A 9 4.32 20.85 4.28
CA THR A 9 4.34 20.82 2.82
C THR A 9 3.10 21.50 2.24
N PRO A 10 3.25 22.58 1.43
CA PRO A 10 2.11 23.19 0.75
C PRO A 10 1.29 22.20 -0.09
N MET A 11 -0.04 22.28 0.02
CA MET A 11 -0.98 21.45 -0.75
C MET A 11 -1.25 22.03 -2.14
N ASP A 12 -0.24 22.05 -2.99
CA ASP A 12 -0.36 22.37 -4.42
C ASP A 12 0.17 21.22 -5.29
N PHE A 13 -0.19 21.23 -6.58
CA PHE A 13 0.15 20.15 -7.51
C PHE A 13 1.66 19.91 -7.65
N GLU A 14 2.46 20.97 -7.69
CA GLU A 14 3.89 20.87 -7.97
C GLU A 14 4.66 20.46 -6.72
N THR A 15 4.34 21.06 -5.58
CA THR A 15 4.99 20.76 -4.31
C THR A 15 4.74 19.32 -3.88
N LEU A 16 3.48 18.84 -3.93
CA LEU A 16 3.17 17.46 -3.55
C LEU A 16 3.79 16.44 -4.49
N LYS A 17 3.87 16.75 -5.79
CA LYS A 17 4.57 15.91 -6.78
C LYS A 17 6.07 15.80 -6.46
N LYS A 18 6.73 16.92 -6.13
CA LYS A 18 8.14 16.95 -5.72
C LYS A 18 8.39 16.17 -4.42
N ALA A 19 7.44 16.18 -3.50
CA ALA A 19 7.48 15.39 -2.28
C ALA A 19 7.24 13.88 -2.51
N GLY A 20 7.01 13.44 -3.75
CA GLY A 20 6.75 12.04 -4.08
C GLY A 20 5.32 11.59 -3.79
N SER A 21 4.41 12.54 -3.60
CA SER A 21 2.97 12.35 -3.46
C SER A 21 2.24 12.97 -4.66
N GLY A 22 0.93 13.19 -4.57
CA GLY A 22 0.19 13.93 -5.58
C GLY A 22 -1.10 14.52 -5.03
N LEU A 23 -1.54 15.64 -5.60
CA LEU A 23 -2.82 16.28 -5.27
C LEU A 23 -3.92 15.74 -6.19
N GLY A 24 -4.75 14.84 -5.66
CA GLY A 24 -5.93 14.32 -6.34
C GLY A 24 -7.19 15.15 -6.04
N SER A 25 -8.17 14.55 -5.36
CA SER A 25 -9.41 15.22 -4.91
C SER A 25 -9.22 16.16 -3.72
N ALA A 26 -7.97 16.42 -3.31
CA ALA A 26 -7.60 17.10 -2.05
C ALA A 26 -8.18 16.46 -0.76
N GLY A 27 -8.65 15.21 -0.84
CA GLY A 27 -9.03 14.43 0.34
C GLY A 27 -7.78 13.97 1.10
N VAL A 28 -7.72 14.30 2.39
CA VAL A 28 -6.60 13.93 3.27
C VAL A 28 -7.08 12.87 4.27
N ILE A 29 -6.28 11.82 4.42
CA ILE A 29 -6.46 10.79 5.45
C ILE A 29 -5.26 10.91 6.39
N VAL A 30 -5.54 11.20 7.66
CA VAL A 30 -4.52 11.26 8.72
C VAL A 30 -4.49 9.92 9.43
N VAL A 31 -3.29 9.37 9.61
CA VAL A 31 -3.05 8.08 10.27
C VAL A 31 -2.04 8.33 11.39
N ASP A 32 -2.32 7.85 12.59
CA ASP A 32 -1.43 7.95 13.76
C ASP A 32 -0.37 6.84 13.78
N ASP A 33 0.53 6.89 14.76
CA ASP A 33 1.61 5.92 14.97
C ASP A 33 1.16 4.63 15.66
N GLN A 34 -0.12 4.51 16.04
CA GLN A 34 -0.71 3.30 16.61
C GLN A 34 -1.34 2.40 15.54
N THR A 35 -1.40 2.87 14.30
CA THR A 35 -2.04 2.18 13.19
C THR A 35 -1.03 1.47 12.29
N CYS A 36 -1.26 0.19 12.00
CA CYS A 36 -0.43 -0.59 11.08
C CYS A 36 -0.55 -0.10 9.63
N MET A 37 0.56 0.35 9.03
CA MET A 37 0.57 0.81 7.64
C MET A 37 0.49 -0.33 6.63
N VAL A 38 0.89 -1.56 7.00
CA VAL A 38 0.66 -2.77 6.18
C VAL A 38 -0.83 -3.06 6.06
N SER A 39 -1.57 -2.97 7.17
CA SER A 39 -3.02 -3.15 7.22
C SER A 39 -3.76 -2.08 6.41
N ILE A 40 -3.32 -0.82 6.51
CA ILE A 40 -3.85 0.28 5.69
C ILE A 40 -3.58 0.02 4.20
N ALA A 41 -2.37 -0.37 3.82
CA ALA A 41 -2.03 -0.69 2.44
C ALA A 41 -2.91 -1.83 1.91
N LEU A 42 -3.12 -2.89 2.70
CA LEU A 42 -4.00 -4.00 2.37
C LEU A 42 -5.46 -3.56 2.18
N LYS A 43 -5.98 -2.72 3.09
CA LYS A 43 -7.36 -2.20 2.99
C LYS A 43 -7.59 -1.49 1.66
N TYR A 44 -6.69 -0.58 1.28
CA TYR A 44 -6.80 0.13 -0.01
C TYR A 44 -6.44 -0.76 -1.21
N GLY A 45 -5.53 -1.72 -1.05
CA GLY A 45 -5.26 -2.74 -2.07
C GLY A 45 -6.51 -3.56 -2.40
N ASN A 46 -7.25 -3.99 -1.39
CA ASN A 46 -8.53 -4.68 -1.54
C ASN A 46 -9.61 -3.80 -2.18
N PHE A 47 -9.65 -2.50 -1.85
CA PHE A 47 -10.51 -1.54 -2.56
C PHE A 47 -10.22 -1.55 -4.07
N PHE A 48 -8.96 -1.40 -4.49
CA PHE A 48 -8.61 -1.43 -5.92
C PHE A 48 -8.87 -2.78 -6.59
N LYS A 49 -8.75 -3.89 -5.85
CA LYS A 49 -9.10 -5.23 -6.32
C LYS A 49 -10.60 -5.33 -6.63
N VAL A 50 -11.46 -4.85 -5.73
CA VAL A 50 -12.93 -4.91 -5.87
C VAL A 50 -13.44 -3.91 -6.91
N GLU A 51 -12.93 -2.69 -6.91
CA GLU A 51 -13.39 -1.60 -7.79
C GLU A 51 -12.81 -1.66 -9.21
N SER A 52 -11.93 -2.62 -9.49
CA SER A 52 -11.46 -2.83 -10.84
C SER A 52 -12.61 -3.32 -11.73
N CYS A 53 -12.99 -2.53 -12.74
CA CYS A 53 -14.00 -2.91 -13.73
C CYS A 53 -13.63 -4.16 -14.56
N GLY A 54 -12.37 -4.58 -14.53
CA GLY A 54 -11.90 -5.84 -15.11
C GLY A 54 -11.60 -5.82 -16.61
N GLN A 55 -11.81 -4.70 -17.30
CA GLN A 55 -11.62 -4.60 -18.76
C GLN A 55 -10.17 -4.80 -19.21
N CYS A 56 -9.20 -4.28 -18.45
CA CYS A 56 -7.78 -4.37 -18.78
C CYS A 56 -7.17 -5.59 -18.05
N PRO A 57 -6.62 -6.59 -18.77
CA PRO A 57 -5.92 -7.71 -18.12
C PRO A 57 -4.85 -7.30 -17.10
N PRO A 58 -3.95 -6.32 -17.37
CA PRO A 58 -2.95 -5.90 -16.38
C PRO A 58 -3.57 -5.22 -15.14
N CYS A 59 -4.72 -4.55 -15.28
CA CYS A 59 -5.45 -4.00 -14.13
C CYS A 59 -6.08 -5.13 -13.31
N ARG A 60 -6.89 -5.98 -13.96
CA ARG A 60 -7.64 -7.05 -13.29
C ARG A 60 -6.72 -7.99 -12.51
N MET A 61 -5.68 -8.49 -13.16
CA MET A 61 -4.74 -9.41 -12.52
C MET A 61 -3.77 -8.67 -11.58
N GLY A 62 -3.35 -7.46 -11.96
CA GLY A 62 -2.43 -6.65 -11.17
C GLY A 62 -2.98 -6.29 -9.79
N THR A 63 -4.21 -5.78 -9.73
CA THR A 63 -4.81 -5.39 -8.44
C THR A 63 -5.10 -6.60 -7.54
N ILE A 64 -5.51 -7.74 -8.11
CA ILE A 64 -5.66 -9.00 -7.38
C ILE A 64 -4.32 -9.42 -6.78
N ASN A 65 -3.28 -9.53 -7.59
CA ASN A 65 -1.98 -10.01 -7.15
C ASN A 65 -1.33 -9.08 -6.11
N LEU A 66 -1.46 -7.75 -6.26
CA LEU A 66 -0.98 -6.78 -5.28
C LEU A 66 -1.68 -6.96 -3.93
N ALA A 67 -3.01 -7.05 -3.93
CA ALA A 67 -3.79 -7.24 -2.71
C ALA A 67 -3.49 -8.59 -2.03
N ASP A 68 -3.34 -9.66 -2.81
CA ASP A 68 -3.05 -11.00 -2.27
C ASP A 68 -1.63 -11.06 -1.66
N LEU A 69 -0.65 -10.37 -2.24
CA LEU A 69 0.69 -10.23 -1.65
C LEU A 69 0.67 -9.41 -0.36
N LEU A 70 -0.07 -8.31 -0.32
CA LEU A 70 -0.27 -7.53 0.91
C LEU A 70 -0.94 -8.38 1.99
N GLN A 71 -1.97 -9.17 1.64
CA GLN A 71 -2.65 -10.06 2.57
C GLN A 71 -1.70 -11.12 3.12
N LYS A 72 -0.86 -11.70 2.26
CA LYS A 72 0.15 -12.68 2.67
C LYS A 72 1.11 -12.10 3.71
N ILE A 73 1.52 -10.84 3.57
CA ILE A 73 2.41 -10.15 4.52
C ILE A 73 1.65 -9.81 5.82
N GLU A 74 0.42 -9.30 5.73
CA GLU A 74 -0.42 -9.01 6.90
C GLU A 74 -0.65 -10.27 7.76
N ASP A 75 -0.89 -11.41 7.10
CA ASP A 75 -1.04 -12.74 7.70
C ASP A 75 0.25 -13.29 8.35
N GLY A 76 1.38 -12.59 8.24
CA GLY A 76 2.67 -13.08 8.74
C GLY A 76 3.28 -14.22 7.92
N LYS A 77 2.78 -14.44 6.69
CA LYS A 77 3.25 -15.49 5.76
C LYS A 77 4.15 -14.92 4.66
N GLY A 78 4.40 -13.61 4.69
CA GLY A 78 5.26 -12.90 3.75
C GLY A 78 6.74 -13.24 3.90
N THR A 79 7.52 -12.92 2.88
CA THR A 79 8.97 -13.08 2.83
C THR A 79 9.61 -11.85 2.19
N GLU A 80 10.92 -11.67 2.36
CA GLU A 80 11.68 -10.61 1.68
C GLU A 80 11.50 -10.63 0.15
N LYS A 81 11.37 -11.84 -0.43
CA LYS A 81 11.09 -11.99 -1.87
C LYS A 81 9.71 -11.44 -2.25
N ASP A 82 8.74 -11.51 -1.37
CA ASP A 82 7.40 -10.95 -1.61
C ASP A 82 7.44 -9.41 -1.63
N LEU A 83 8.31 -8.77 -0.83
CA LEU A 83 8.51 -7.31 -0.89
C LEU A 83 9.10 -6.86 -2.23
N ALA A 84 10.13 -7.57 -2.70
CA ALA A 84 10.67 -7.34 -4.03
C ALA A 84 9.62 -7.59 -5.13
N THR A 85 8.82 -8.65 -4.98
CA THR A 85 7.75 -9.00 -5.93
C THR A 85 6.67 -7.91 -5.97
N LEU A 86 6.29 -7.33 -4.83
CA LEU A 86 5.36 -6.19 -4.77
C LEU A 86 5.87 -5.02 -5.62
N LEU A 87 7.12 -4.59 -5.42
CA LEU A 87 7.71 -3.47 -6.18
C LEU A 87 7.83 -3.77 -7.67
N GLN A 88 8.29 -4.99 -8.02
CA GLN A 88 8.40 -5.42 -9.42
C GLN A 88 7.03 -5.44 -10.11
N LEU A 89 6.02 -5.99 -9.44
CA LEU A 89 4.66 -6.04 -9.96
C LEU A 89 4.08 -4.63 -10.11
N SER A 90 4.20 -3.77 -9.09
CA SER A 90 3.76 -2.38 -9.16
C SER A 90 4.38 -1.67 -10.36
N GLY A 91 5.70 -1.75 -10.54
CA GLY A 91 6.38 -1.15 -11.70
C GLY A 91 5.94 -1.76 -13.04
N PHE A 92 5.63 -3.06 -13.07
CA PHE A 92 5.16 -3.74 -14.27
C PHE A 92 3.75 -3.33 -14.70
N VAL A 93 2.82 -3.14 -13.76
CA VAL A 93 1.41 -2.85 -14.11
C VAL A 93 1.08 -1.36 -14.18
N LYS A 94 1.89 -0.51 -13.54
CA LYS A 94 1.70 0.94 -13.50
C LYS A 94 1.61 1.54 -14.91
N GLY A 95 0.54 2.31 -15.16
CA GLY A 95 0.31 2.95 -16.45
C GLY A 95 -0.12 2.02 -17.60
N ARG A 96 -0.35 0.72 -17.34
CA ARG A 96 -0.76 -0.25 -18.39
C ARG A 96 -2.27 -0.52 -18.45
N GLY A 97 -3.08 0.26 -17.74
CA GLY A 97 -4.54 0.22 -17.84
C GLY A 97 -5.08 1.32 -18.75
N TYR A 98 -6.31 1.16 -19.24
CA TYR A 98 -7.02 2.23 -19.95
C TYR A 98 -7.38 3.41 -19.04
N CYS A 99 -7.60 3.15 -17.75
CA CYS A 99 -7.81 4.16 -16.73
C CYS A 99 -6.70 4.12 -15.66
N THR A 100 -6.81 4.98 -14.66
CA THR A 100 -5.77 5.19 -13.63
C THR A 100 -5.87 4.26 -12.42
N VAL A 101 -6.85 3.34 -12.35
CA VAL A 101 -7.09 2.45 -11.19
C VAL A 101 -5.82 1.65 -10.83
N VAL A 102 -5.23 0.93 -11.79
CA VAL A 102 -4.02 0.13 -11.55
C VAL A 102 -2.80 1.00 -11.20
N THR A 103 -2.74 2.22 -11.75
CA THR A 103 -1.71 3.20 -11.39
C THR A 103 -1.86 3.64 -9.94
N GLY A 104 -3.09 3.90 -9.48
CA GLY A 104 -3.39 4.22 -8.08
C GLY A 104 -2.97 3.10 -7.13
N ALA A 105 -3.34 1.86 -7.45
CA ALA A 105 -2.92 0.68 -6.67
C ALA A 105 -1.39 0.52 -6.60
N SER A 106 -0.69 0.78 -7.71
CA SER A 106 0.77 0.69 -7.79
C SER A 106 1.45 1.78 -6.96
N VAL A 107 0.99 3.03 -7.07
CA VAL A 107 1.54 4.16 -6.30
C VAL A 107 1.30 3.98 -4.81
N LEU A 108 0.16 3.42 -4.40
CA LEU A 108 -0.10 3.04 -3.01
C LEU A 108 0.99 2.09 -2.50
N VAL A 109 1.21 0.95 -3.16
CA VAL A 109 2.19 -0.05 -2.75
C VAL A 109 3.61 0.52 -2.74
N GLU A 110 4.02 1.21 -3.80
CA GLU A 110 5.35 1.85 -3.91
C GLU A 110 5.58 2.84 -2.76
N SER A 111 4.58 3.67 -2.45
CA SER A 111 4.67 4.65 -1.38
C SER A 111 4.69 3.99 0.00
N SER A 112 3.85 2.98 0.24
CA SER A 112 3.82 2.25 1.51
C SER A 112 5.17 1.59 1.80
N LEU A 113 5.75 0.91 0.81
CA LEU A 113 7.07 0.29 0.98
C LEU A 113 8.19 1.32 1.09
N ARG A 114 8.11 2.47 0.41
CA ARG A 114 9.15 3.51 0.53
C ARG A 114 9.26 4.07 1.95
N HIS A 115 8.13 4.40 2.56
CA HIS A 115 8.10 5.11 3.84
C HIS A 115 8.01 4.18 5.04
N PHE A 116 7.36 3.02 4.89
CA PHE A 116 7.03 2.12 6.01
C PHE A 116 7.64 0.73 5.85
N ARG A 117 8.73 0.59 5.06
CA ARG A 117 9.42 -0.69 4.84
C ARG A 117 9.65 -1.49 6.11
N ARG A 118 10.06 -0.81 7.18
CA ARG A 118 10.35 -1.42 8.48
C ARG A 118 9.16 -2.19 9.04
N GLU A 119 7.94 -1.66 8.91
CA GLU A 119 6.74 -2.36 9.36
C GLU A 119 6.47 -3.64 8.56
N PHE A 120 6.70 -3.62 7.24
CA PHE A 120 6.61 -4.83 6.41
C PHE A 120 7.63 -5.89 6.84
N GLU A 121 8.86 -5.47 7.14
CA GLU A 121 9.93 -6.35 7.63
C GLU A 121 9.60 -6.91 9.02
N GLU A 122 9.00 -6.12 9.90
CA GLU A 122 8.53 -6.55 11.23
C GLU A 122 7.43 -7.62 11.11
N HIS A 123 6.47 -7.46 10.18
CA HIS A 123 5.47 -8.49 9.91
C HIS A 123 6.09 -9.83 9.48
N ILE A 124 7.11 -9.77 8.62
CA ILE A 124 7.83 -10.95 8.11
C ILE A 124 8.64 -11.60 9.22
N ALA A 125 9.40 -10.82 9.99
CA ALA A 125 10.26 -11.31 11.05
C ALA A 125 9.46 -11.94 12.20
N GLN A 126 8.36 -11.28 12.61
CA GLN A 126 7.51 -11.74 13.71
C GLN A 126 6.45 -12.75 13.28
N LYS A 127 6.26 -12.94 11.97
CA LYS A 127 5.20 -13.78 11.37
C LYS A 127 3.80 -13.43 11.90
N ARG A 128 3.57 -12.15 12.18
CA ARG A 128 2.28 -11.58 12.63
C ARG A 128 2.32 -10.07 12.47
N CYS A 129 1.16 -9.42 12.48
CA CYS A 129 1.07 -7.98 12.66
C CYS A 129 1.51 -7.58 14.09
N PRO A 130 2.45 -6.62 14.25
CA PRO A 130 2.92 -6.17 15.56
C PRO A 130 1.93 -5.23 16.27
N TYR A 131 1.02 -4.60 15.52
CA TYR A 131 0.02 -3.66 16.03
C TYR A 131 -1.29 -4.31 16.50
N LEU A 132 -1.56 -5.55 16.08
CA LEU A 132 -2.68 -6.31 16.61
C LEU A 132 -2.32 -6.80 18.02
N PRO A 133 -3.19 -6.57 19.03
CA PRO A 133 -2.97 -7.12 20.36
C PRO A 133 -2.86 -8.65 20.24
N LEU A 134 -1.86 -9.23 20.91
CA LEU A 134 -1.78 -10.69 21.09
C LEU A 134 -3.16 -11.14 21.58
N ALA A 135 -3.79 -12.06 20.86
CA ALA A 135 -5.12 -12.56 21.21
C ALA A 135 -5.14 -12.87 22.71
N VAL A 136 -5.80 -12.01 23.49
CA VAL A 136 -6.10 -12.31 24.88
C VAL A 136 -7.06 -13.48 24.76
N GLY A 137 -6.57 -14.68 25.09
CA GLY A 137 -7.37 -15.88 25.08
C GLY A 137 -8.64 -15.60 25.85
N VAL A 138 -9.76 -15.54 25.13
CA VAL A 138 -11.07 -15.62 25.75
C VAL A 138 -11.17 -17.07 26.22
N ALA A 139 -10.87 -17.24 27.50
CA ALA A 139 -11.09 -18.48 28.24
C ALA A 139 -12.58 -18.83 28.29
#